data_AF-R9KFM7-F1
#
_entry.id   AF-R9KFM7-F1
#
_cell.length_a   1.000
_cell.length_b   1.000
_cell.length_c   1.000
_cell.angle_alpha   90.00
_cell.angle_beta   90.00
_cell.angle_gamma   90.00
#
_symmetry.space_group_name_H-M   'P 1'
#
loop_
_entity.id
_entity.type
_entity.pdbx_description
1 polymer ?
#
loop_
_entity_poly.entity_id
_entity_poly.type
_entity_poly.pdbx_seq_one_letter_code
_entity_poly.pdbx_strand_id
1 'polypeptide(L)'
;MFIIQYQEVNIVITITTNRELAQSVIKAIQDSKISKEELLQKIELTEKEYDILLQKESFSIDDANKILKGINAYVSVTYCYR
;
A
#
# COMPACT_ATOMS: atom_id res chain seq x y z
N MET A 1 0.95 0.73 -14.68
CA MET A 1 1.98 1.50 -13.95
C MET A 1 1.32 2.17 -12.76
N PHE A 2 1.70 1.80 -11.55
CA PHE A 2 1.15 2.37 -10.30
C PHE A 2 2.18 3.26 -9.61
N ILE A 3 1.72 4.24 -8.82
CA ILE A 3 2.53 5.18 -8.02
C ILE A 3 1.95 5.26 -6.60
N ILE A 4 2.81 5.22 -5.56
CA ILE A 4 2.45 5.51 -4.17
C ILE A 4 2.66 6.99 -3.88
N GLN A 5 1.68 7.66 -3.27
CA GLN A 5 1.73 9.09 -2.95
C GLN A 5 1.41 9.29 -1.46
N TYR A 6 2.23 10.10 -0.77
CA TYR A 6 1.90 10.60 0.56
C TYR A 6 1.16 11.93 0.42
N GLN A 7 0.22 12.22 1.32
CA GLN A 7 -0.61 13.44 1.26
C GLN A 7 0.23 14.74 1.23
N GLU A 8 1.49 14.72 1.66
CA GLU A 8 2.39 15.88 1.68
C GLU A 8 3.66 15.71 0.79
N VAL A 9 3.91 14.52 0.23
CA VAL A 9 5.13 14.21 -0.56
C VAL A 9 4.80 13.27 -1.73
N ASN A 10 5.16 13.69 -2.94
CA ASN A 10 4.98 12.87 -4.14
C ASN A 10 6.25 12.04 -4.42
N ILE A 11 6.24 10.75 -4.10
CA ILE A 11 7.34 9.82 -4.37
C ILE A 11 6.94 8.94 -5.56
N VAL A 12 7.57 9.16 -6.72
CA VAL A 12 7.25 8.38 -7.92
C VAL A 12 7.96 7.02 -7.85
N ILE A 13 7.23 5.97 -7.47
CA ILE A 13 7.68 4.58 -7.57
C ILE A 13 6.96 3.92 -8.73
N THR A 14 7.67 3.43 -9.74
CA THR A 14 7.09 2.75 -10.90
C THR A 14 6.85 1.27 -10.58
N ILE A 15 5.58 0.87 -10.53
CA ILE A 15 5.19 -0.53 -10.23
C ILE A 15 4.52 -1.14 -11.47
N THR A 16 4.97 -2.33 -11.88
CA THR A 16 4.49 -3.01 -13.10
C THR A 16 3.69 -4.29 -12.83
N THR A 17 3.81 -4.88 -11.64
CA THR A 17 3.11 -6.11 -11.25
C THR A 17 2.40 -5.98 -9.89
N ASN A 18 1.40 -6.83 -9.64
CA ASN A 18 0.69 -6.90 -8.35
C ASN A 18 1.64 -7.29 -7.19
N ARG A 19 2.66 -8.10 -7.48
CA ARG A 19 3.68 -8.49 -6.50
C ARG A 19 4.54 -7.30 -6.08
N GLU A 20 4.99 -6.50 -7.05
CA GLU A 20 5.74 -5.27 -6.76
C GLU A 20 4.88 -4.26 -6.00
N LEU A 21 3.57 -4.23 -6.24
CA LEU A 21 2.63 -3.40 -5.48
C LEU A 21 2.61 -3.80 -4.00
N ALA A 22 2.42 -5.08 -3.70
CA ALA A 22 2.41 -5.58 -2.32
C ALA A 22 3.75 -5.28 -1.61
N GLN A 23 4.87 -5.51 -2.29
CA GLN A 23 6.21 -5.21 -1.74
C GLN A 23 6.40 -3.72 -1.46
N SER A 24 5.93 -2.85 -2.37
CA SER A 24 6.02 -1.40 -2.20
C SER A 24 5.16 -0.89 -1.04
N VAL A 25 3.98 -1.48 -0.83
CA VAL A 25 3.13 -1.19 0.34
C VAL A 25 3.82 -1.61 1.64
N ILE A 26 4.38 -2.81 1.70
CA ILE A 26 5.12 -3.28 2.88
C ILE A 26 6.29 -2.34 3.20
N LYS A 27 7.03 -1.91 2.18
CA LYS A 27 8.12 -0.96 2.34
C LYS A 27 7.64 0.40 2.84
N ALA A 28 6.54 0.94 2.28
CA ALA A 28 5.96 2.21 2.71
C ALA A 28 5.53 2.20 4.19
N ILE A 29 5.02 1.06 4.67
CA ILE A 29 4.69 0.85 6.09
C ILE A 29 5.97 0.85 6.93
N GLN A 30 6.99 0.10 6.52
CA GLN A 30 8.28 0.06 7.22
C GLN A 30 8.92 1.45 7.32
N ASP A 31 8.88 2.22 6.23
CA ASP A 31 9.43 3.57 6.15
C ASP A 31 8.66 4.58 7.02
N SER A 32 7.36 4.33 7.24
CA SER A 32 6.51 5.17 8.12
C SER A 32 6.81 4.99 9.62
N LYS A 33 7.61 3.99 9.99
CA LYS A 33 8.02 3.69 11.38
C LYS A 33 6.86 3.40 12.35
N ILE A 34 5.66 3.11 11.86
CA ILE A 34 4.55 2.65 12.71
C ILE A 34 4.65 1.15 12.95
N SER A 35 4.21 0.69 14.12
CA SER A 35 4.13 -0.74 14.39
C SER A 35 2.98 -1.40 13.62
N LYS A 36 3.06 -2.72 13.38
CA LYS A 36 1.96 -3.50 12.77
C LYS A 36 0.67 -3.35 13.58
N GLU A 37 0.75 -3.38 14.90
CA GLU A 37 -0.42 -3.24 15.78
C GLU A 37 -1.07 -1.86 15.65
N GLU A 38 -0.29 -0.78 15.67
CA GLU A 38 -0.82 0.58 15.47
C GLU A 38 -1.44 0.74 14.08
N LEU A 39 -0.83 0.17 13.04
CA LEU A 39 -1.40 0.16 11.69
C LEU A 39 -2.78 -0.50 11.68
N LEU A 40 -2.87 -1.72 12.23
CA LEU A 40 -4.08 -2.52 12.27
C LEU A 40 -5.21 -1.82 13.02
N GLN A 41 -4.88 -1.14 14.13
CA GLN A 41 -5.84 -0.31 14.86
C GLN A 41 -6.37 0.85 14.02
N LYS A 42 -5.50 1.53 13.25
CA LYS A 42 -5.91 2.67 12.41
C LYS A 42 -6.78 2.28 11.23
N ILE A 43 -6.61 1.08 10.69
CA ILE A 43 -7.35 0.58 9.52
C ILE A 43 -8.48 -0.39 9.90
N GLU A 44 -8.71 -0.59 11.20
CA GLU A 44 -9.76 -1.45 11.77
C GLU A 44 -9.73 -2.89 11.19
N LEU A 45 -8.53 -3.44 10.99
CA LEU A 45 -8.33 -4.81 10.50
C LEU A 45 -7.75 -5.70 11.59
N THR A 46 -8.13 -6.97 11.55
CA THR A 46 -7.43 -7.99 12.33
C THR A 46 -6.12 -8.40 11.67
N GLU A 47 -5.17 -8.93 12.45
CA GLU A 47 -3.91 -9.46 11.92
C GLU A 47 -4.15 -10.55 10.86
N LYS A 48 -5.14 -11.41 11.08
CA LYS A 48 -5.51 -12.47 10.13
C LYS A 48 -6.01 -11.90 8.80
N GLU A 49 -6.85 -10.87 8.83
CA GLU A 49 -7.33 -10.22 7.61
C GLU A 49 -6.21 -9.51 6.85
N TYR A 50 -5.29 -8.88 7.58
CA TYR A 50 -4.11 -8.26 7.00
C TYR A 50 -3.19 -9.28 6.31
N ASP A 51 -2.91 -10.42 6.96
CA ASP A 51 -2.10 -11.48 6.37
C ASP A 51 -2.79 -12.11 5.14
N ILE A 52 -4.12 -12.32 5.19
CA ILE A 52 -4.90 -12.78 4.03
C ILE A 52 -4.83 -11.77 2.88
N LEU A 53 -4.94 -10.47 3.18
CA LEU A 53 -4.85 -9.41 2.18
C LEU A 53 -3.49 -9.41 1.48
N LEU A 54 -2.39 -9.52 2.23
CA LEU A 54 -1.04 -9.54 1.66
C LEU A 54 -0.71 -10.82 0.87
N GLN A 55 -1.39 -11.93 1.17
CA GLN A 55 -1.19 -13.22 0.49
C GLN A 55 -2.07 -13.41 -0.75
N LYS A 56 -2.95 -12.46 -1.08
CA LYS A 56 -3.76 -12.52 -2.30
C LYS A 56 -2.88 -12.62 -3.55
N GLU A 57 -3.16 -13.61 -4.39
CA GLU A 57 -2.51 -13.77 -5.70
C GLU A 57 -2.67 -12.51 -6.58
N SER A 58 -3.85 -11.89 -6.50
CA SER A 58 -4.15 -10.60 -7.13
C SER A 58 -4.32 -9.50 -6.09
N PHE A 59 -3.20 -9.03 -5.55
CA PHE A 59 -3.17 -7.86 -4.68
C PHE A 59 -3.55 -6.60 -5.48
N SER A 60 -4.72 -6.02 -5.17
CA SER A 60 -5.31 -4.92 -5.92
C SER A 60 -4.91 -3.55 -5.37
N ILE A 61 -5.19 -2.49 -6.13
CA ILE A 61 -5.02 -1.10 -5.68
C ILE A 61 -5.93 -0.80 -4.49
N ASP A 62 -7.16 -1.31 -4.49
CA ASP A 62 -8.09 -1.15 -3.36
C ASP A 62 -7.54 -1.82 -2.09
N ASP A 63 -6.98 -3.02 -2.22
CA ASP A 63 -6.33 -3.71 -1.10
C ASP A 63 -5.13 -2.88 -0.59
N ALA A 64 -4.31 -2.35 -1.50
CA ALA A 64 -3.20 -1.45 -1.15
C ALA A 64 -3.69 -0.19 -0.41
N ASN A 65 -4.71 0.48 -0.93
CA ASN A 65 -5.24 1.72 -0.38
C ASN A 65 -5.89 1.54 0.99
N LYS A 66 -6.54 0.39 1.25
CA LYS A 66 -7.04 0.06 2.59
C LYS A 66 -5.93 0.06 3.62
N ILE A 67 -4.78 -0.54 3.29
CA ILE A 67 -3.64 -0.63 4.19
C ILE A 67 -2.94 0.73 4.31
N LEU A 68 -2.64 1.38 3.18
CA LEU A 68 -1.93 2.66 3.14
C LEU A 68 -2.70 3.81 3.81
N LYS A 69 -4.02 3.70 3.94
CA LYS A 69 -4.85 4.66 4.70
C LYS A 69 -4.34 4.85 6.13
N GLY A 70 -3.82 3.80 6.78
CA GLY A 70 -3.29 3.88 8.14
C GLY A 70 -2.04 4.74 8.29
N ILE A 71 -1.34 5.02 7.17
CA ILE A 71 -0.15 5.87 7.12
C ILE A 71 -0.36 7.15 6.30
N ASN A 72 -1.61 7.53 6.01
CA ASN A 72 -1.95 8.69 5.18
C ASN A 72 -1.26 8.66 3.79
N ALA A 73 -1.19 7.49 3.19
CA ALA A 73 -0.69 7.29 1.82
C ALA A 73 -1.76 6.64 0.95
N TYR A 74 -1.58 6.71 -0.38
CA TYR A 74 -2.43 6.04 -1.35
C TYR A 74 -1.65 5.63 -2.59
N VAL A 75 -2.20 4.71 -3.37
CA VAL A 75 -1.73 4.27 -4.67
C VAL A 75 -2.69 4.77 -5.75
N SER A 76 -2.12 5.30 -6.83
CA SER A 76 -2.86 5.68 -8.03
C SER A 76 -2.24 5.03 -9.27
N VAL A 77 -3.06 4.79 -10.29
CA VAL A 77 -2.57 4.41 -11.64
C VAL A 77 -2.22 5.69 -12.36
N THR A 78 -1.03 5.74 -12.96
CA THR A 78 -0.70 6.79 -13.93
C THR A 78 -0.56 6.16 -15.30
N TYR A 79 -1.32 6.70 -16.25
CA TYR A 79 -1.21 6.34 -17.66
C TYR A 79 -0.22 7.29 -18.33
N CYS A 80 0.95 6.78 -18.73
CA CYS A 80 1.78 7.50 -19.69
C CYS A 80 1.14 7.35 -21.07
N TYR A 81 0.49 8.39 -21.56
CA TYR A 81 0.16 8.50 -22.97
C TYR A 81 1.49 8.70 -23.71
N ARG A 82 1.82 7.74 -24.57
CA ARG A 82 3.05 7.72 -25.38
C ARG A 82 2.82 8.44 -26.69
#